data_AF-A0A942J734-F1
#
_entry.id   AF-A0A942J734-F1
#
_cell.length_a   1.000
_cell.length_b   1.000
_cell.length_c   1.000
_cell.angle_alpha   90.00
_cell.angle_beta   90.00
_cell.angle_gamma   90.00
#
_symmetry.space_group_name_H-M   'P 1'
#
loop_
_entity.id
_entity.type
_entity.pdbx_description
1 polymer ?
#
loop_
_entity_poly.entity_id
_entity_poly.type
_entity_poly.pdbx_seq_one_letter_code
_entity_poly.pdbx_strand_id
1 'polypeptide(L)'
;MRVINKCIKEGELDDANGKAFVVEGSNNAKLRVQFFWPFRGDYWVIELDEENYQYAIVGTPSRKYMWILSRRPKMNEEIYNSLLQKSSAKGFDISKLIKTEQNYPQ
;
A
#
# COMPACT_ATOMS: atom_id res chain seq x y z
N MET A 1 -6.84 -7.45 -13.17
CA MET A 1 -6.62 -8.23 -11.93
C MET A 1 -7.69 -7.89 -10.89
N ARG A 2 -8.01 -8.82 -9.98
CA ARG A 2 -8.90 -8.56 -8.82
C ARG A 2 -8.10 -8.01 -7.65
N VAL A 3 -8.67 -7.06 -6.91
CA VAL A 3 -8.15 -6.53 -5.65
C VAL A 3 -9.23 -6.67 -4.59
N ILE A 4 -8.86 -7.11 -3.38
CA ILE A 4 -9.75 -7.14 -2.22
C ILE A 4 -9.02 -6.44 -1.08
N ASN A 5 -9.61 -5.35 -0.59
CA ASN A 5 -9.20 -4.77 0.69
C ASN A 5 -10.12 -5.32 1.77
N LYS A 6 -9.55 -5.80 2.88
CA LYS A 6 -10.31 -6.21 4.06
C LYS A 6 -9.81 -5.43 5.26
N CYS A 7 -10.71 -5.03 6.13
CA CYS A 7 -10.36 -4.46 7.42
C CYS A 7 -11.34 -4.90 8.49
N ILE A 8 -11.00 -4.61 9.74
CA ILE A 8 -11.92 -4.73 10.85
C ILE A 8 -12.35 -3.32 11.21
N LYS A 9 -13.65 -3.09 11.23
CA LYS A 9 -14.25 -1.82 11.60
C LYS A 9 -15.27 -2.10 12.69
N GLU A 10 -15.07 -1.49 13.87
CA GLU A 10 -15.99 -1.64 15.01
C GLU A 10 -16.19 -3.12 15.44
N GLY A 11 -15.18 -3.96 15.23
CA GLY A 11 -15.23 -5.39 15.55
C GLY A 11 -15.81 -6.29 14.46
N GLU A 12 -16.32 -5.72 13.37
CA GLU A 12 -16.86 -6.46 12.23
C GLU A 12 -15.89 -6.46 11.04
N LEU A 13 -15.92 -7.54 10.27
CA LEU A 13 -15.14 -7.65 9.02
C LEU A 13 -15.84 -6.84 7.93
N ASP A 14 -15.10 -5.90 7.33
CA ASP A 14 -15.54 -5.11 6.18
C ASP A 14 -14.63 -5.39 4.97
N ASP A 15 -15.19 -5.39 3.77
CA ASP A 15 -14.43 -5.64 2.55
C ASP A 15 -14.85 -4.78 1.35
N ALA A 16 -13.85 -4.44 0.53
CA ALA A 16 -14.02 -3.71 -0.71
C ALA A 16 -13.40 -4.48 -1.86
N ASN A 17 -14.24 -4.81 -2.85
CA ASN A 17 -13.85 -5.52 -4.07
C ASN A 17 -13.54 -4.54 -5.19
N GLY A 18 -12.41 -4.72 -5.86
CA GLY A 18 -11.96 -3.84 -6.92
C GLY A 18 -11.23 -4.54 -8.06
N LYS A 19 -10.89 -3.74 -9.07
CA LYS A 19 -10.12 -4.17 -10.25
C LYS A 19 -8.87 -3.32 -10.38
N ALA A 20 -7.74 -3.96 -10.65
CA ALA A 20 -6.49 -3.30 -11.00
C ALA A 20 -6.15 -3.51 -12.48
N PHE A 21 -5.64 -2.44 -13.10
CA PHE A 21 -5.22 -2.37 -14.50
C PHE A 21 -3.78 -1.90 -14.55
N VAL A 22 -2.90 -2.65 -15.21
CA VAL A 22 -1.49 -2.27 -15.39
C VAL A 22 -1.42 -1.09 -16.37
N VAL A 23 -0.55 -0.12 -16.08
CA VAL A 23 -0.18 0.92 -17.04
C VAL A 23 0.88 0.34 -17.97
N GLU A 24 0.59 0.32 -19.26
CA GLU A 24 1.50 -0.21 -20.29
C GLU A 24 2.86 0.50 -20.25
N GLY A 25 3.94 -0.25 -20.52
CA GLY A 25 5.31 0.27 -20.47
C GLY A 25 5.87 0.56 -19.08
N SER A 26 5.10 0.34 -18.00
CA SER A 26 5.57 0.58 -16.62
C SER A 26 6.33 -0.58 -15.98
N ASN A 27 6.54 -1.68 -16.71
CA ASN A 27 7.08 -2.93 -16.17
C ASN A 27 6.34 -3.39 -14.89
N ASN A 28 5.01 -3.31 -14.90
CA ASN A 28 4.12 -3.63 -13.77
C ASN A 28 4.27 -2.76 -12.50
N ALA A 29 5.09 -1.71 -12.51
CA ALA A 29 5.28 -0.84 -11.35
C ALA A 29 4.12 0.16 -11.15
N LYS A 30 3.31 0.42 -12.18
CA LYS A 30 2.19 1.38 -12.11
C LYS A 30 0.88 0.70 -12.47
N LEU A 31 -0.10 0.85 -11.59
CA LEU A 31 -1.46 0.36 -11.78
C LEU A 31 -2.49 1.48 -11.59
N ARG A 32 -3.68 1.28 -12.15
CA ARG A 32 -4.89 2.02 -11.82
C ARG A 32 -5.87 1.08 -11.15
N VAL A 33 -6.35 1.42 -9.97
CA VAL A 33 -7.27 0.59 -9.17
C VAL A 33 -8.66 1.22 -9.14
N GLN A 34 -9.69 0.41 -9.30
CA GLN A 34 -11.09 0.78 -9.30
C GLN A 34 -11.86 -0.03 -8.25
N PHE A 35 -12.25 0.62 -7.16
CA PHE A 35 -13.18 0.04 -6.16
C PHE A 35 -14.63 0.48 -6.41
N PHE A 36 -14.83 1.72 -6.89
CA PHE A 36 -16.15 2.28 -7.17
C PHE A 36 -16.17 2.86 -8.59
N TRP A 37 -17.14 2.45 -9.40
CA TRP A 37 -17.31 2.98 -10.75
C TRP A 37 -17.94 4.38 -10.68
N PRO A 38 -17.52 5.36 -11.52
CA PRO A 38 -16.58 5.26 -12.65
C PRO A 38 -15.12 5.62 -12.32
N PHE A 39 -14.74 5.81 -11.06
CA PHE A 39 -13.43 6.37 -10.71
C PHE A 39 -12.30 5.33 -10.67
N ARG A 40 -11.07 5.79 -10.95
CA ARG A 40 -9.84 5.01 -10.82
C ARG A 40 -8.79 5.81 -10.06
N GLY A 41 -8.14 5.19 -9.08
CA GLY A 41 -7.02 5.76 -8.33
C GLY A 41 -5.69 5.20 -8.83
N ASP A 42 -4.64 6.01 -8.73
CA ASP A 42 -3.27 5.56 -9.04
C ASP A 42 -2.74 4.67 -7.90
N TYR A 43 -2.06 3.60 -8.28
CA TYR A 43 -1.39 2.66 -7.38
C TYR A 43 0.00 2.40 -7.96
N TRP A 44 1.00 3.12 -7.46
CA TRP A 44 2.36 3.04 -7.95
C TRP A 44 3.23 2.36 -6.90
N VAL A 45 3.95 1.31 -7.30
CA VAL A 45 4.96 0.66 -6.46
C VAL A 45 6.21 1.54 -6.50
N ILE A 46 6.60 2.08 -5.35
CA ILE A 46 7.65 3.10 -5.20
C ILE A 46 8.92 2.53 -4.60
N GLU A 47 8.76 1.49 -3.79
CA GLU A 47 9.83 0.71 -3.16
C GLU A 47 9.31 -0.71 -2.99
N LEU A 48 10.18 -1.68 -3.14
CA LEU A 48 9.86 -3.09 -3.04
C LEU A 48 11.07 -3.83 -2.47
N ASP A 49 10.81 -4.82 -1.63
CA ASP A 49 11.83 -5.81 -1.28
C ASP A 49 12.13 -6.69 -2.49
N GLU A 50 13.24 -6.44 -3.17
CA GLU A 50 13.62 -7.16 -4.39
C GLU A 50 14.05 -8.60 -4.12
N GLU A 51 14.49 -8.92 -2.90
CA GLU A 51 14.97 -10.26 -2.56
C GLU A 51 13.79 -11.22 -2.34
N ASN A 52 12.83 -10.81 -1.51
CA ASN A 52 11.80 -11.72 -0.99
C ASN A 52 10.37 -11.16 -1.03
N TYR A 53 10.15 -9.97 -1.60
CA TYR A 53 8.83 -9.33 -1.71
C TYR A 53 8.10 -9.23 -0.36
N GLN A 54 8.83 -9.05 0.74
CA GLN A 54 8.25 -9.02 2.09
C GLN A 54 7.58 -7.69 2.43
N TYR A 55 8.02 -6.60 1.81
CA TYR A 55 7.41 -5.28 1.97
C TYR A 55 7.28 -4.55 0.64
N ALA A 56 6.36 -3.58 0.60
CA ALA A 56 6.26 -2.63 -0.49
C ALA A 56 5.83 -1.26 0.04
N ILE A 57 6.33 -0.21 -0.61
CA ILE A 57 5.76 1.13 -0.50
C ILE A 57 4.94 1.38 -1.75
N VAL A 58 3.67 1.72 -1.56
CA VAL A 58 2.77 2.12 -2.63
C VAL A 58 2.36 3.56 -2.42
N GLY A 59 2.17 4.32 -3.49
CA GLY A 59 1.61 5.66 -3.37
C GLY A 59 1.08 6.21 -4.68
N THR A 60 0.86 7.53 -4.65
CA THR A 60 0.29 8.30 -5.76
C THR A 60 1.30 9.32 -6.29
N PRO A 61 1.18 9.76 -7.55
CA PRO A 61 2.11 10.72 -8.17
C PRO A 61 2.14 12.06 -7.44
N SER A 62 1.00 12.49 -6.90
CA SER A 62 0.84 13.74 -6.15
C SER A 62 1.47 13.70 -4.75
N ARG A 63 1.99 12.54 -4.32
CA ARG A 63 2.53 12.30 -2.97
C ARG A 63 1.53 12.53 -1.82
N LYS A 64 0.24 12.69 -2.14
CA LYS A 64 -0.81 12.91 -1.15
C LYS A 64 -1.20 11.61 -0.42
N TYR A 65 -1.06 10.47 -1.08
CA TYR A 65 -1.42 9.16 -0.52
C TYR A 65 -0.28 8.15 -0.67
N MET A 66 -0.05 7.38 0.38
CA MET A 66 0.95 6.33 0.49
C MET A 66 0.49 5.25 1.47
N TRP A 67 0.97 4.02 1.23
CA TRP A 67 0.81 2.87 2.12
C TRP A 67 2.14 2.12 2.21
N ILE A 68 2.44 1.64 3.42
CA ILE A 68 3.49 0.65 3.67
C ILE A 68 2.79 -0.69 3.83
N LEU A 69 3.09 -1.64 2.96
CA LEU A 69 2.49 -2.97 2.94
C LEU A 69 3.52 -4.00 3.37
N SER A 70 3.05 -5.04 4.06
CA SER A 70 3.88 -6.14 4.56
C SER A 70 3.20 -7.47 4.29
N ARG A 71 3.98 -8.50 3.96
CA ARG A 71 3.50 -9.90 3.89
C ARG A 71 3.22 -10.48 5.27
N ARG A 72 3.83 -9.92 6.33
CA ARG A 72 3.59 -10.30 7.71
C ARG A 72 2.80 -9.21 8.44
N PRO A 73 1.86 -9.54 9.34
CA PRO A 73 1.09 -8.53 10.07
C PRO A 73 1.97 -7.60 10.91
N LYS A 74 3.07 -8.14 11.46
CA LYS A 74 4.05 -7.36 12.22
C LYS A 74 5.35 -7.26 11.41
N MET A 75 5.79 -6.03 11.19
CA MET A 75 7.06 -5.69 10.57
C MET A 75 8.11 -5.41 11.65
N ASN A 76 9.36 -5.79 11.40
CA ASN A 76 10.49 -5.39 12.24
C ASN A 76 10.61 -3.85 12.27
N GLU A 77 10.88 -3.28 13.44
CA GLU A 77 10.88 -1.81 13.63
C GLU A 77 12.02 -1.11 12.88
N GLU A 78 13.19 -1.73 12.74
CA GLU A 78 14.31 -1.16 11.99
C GLU A 78 13.96 -1.05 10.50
N ILE A 79 13.34 -2.10 9.95
CA ILE A 79 12.84 -2.10 8.57
C ILE A 79 11.79 -1.01 8.42
N TYR A 80 10.82 -0.94 9.34
CA TYR A 80 9.77 0.08 9.29
C TYR A 80 10.34 1.50 9.31
N ASN A 81 11.28 1.78 10.21
CA ASN A 81 11.94 3.09 10.30
C ASN A 81 12.75 3.43 9.05
N SER A 82 13.44 2.45 8.46
CA SER A 82 14.13 2.61 7.17
C SER A 82 13.13 2.97 6.06
N LEU A 83 11.97 2.32 6.01
CA LEU A 83 10.91 2.64 5.05
C LEU A 83 10.33 4.04 5.27
N LEU A 84 10.20 4.52 6.51
CA LEU A 84 9.80 5.90 6.81
C LEU A 84 10.80 6.92 6.27
N GLN A 85 12.11 6.67 6.47
CA GLN A 85 13.15 7.55 5.95
C GLN A 85 13.15 7.58 4.42
N LYS A 86 13.07 6.40 3.77
CA LYS A 86 12.93 6.30 2.30
C LYS A 86 11.68 7.04 1.80
N SER A 87 10.56 6.93 2.52
CA SER A 87 9.31 7.61 2.20
C SER A 87 9.45 9.12 2.26
N SER A 88 10.03 9.64 3.33
CA SER A 88 10.32 11.07 3.52
C SER A 88 11.25 11.60 2.42
N ALA A 89 12.33 10.89 2.12
CA ALA A 89 13.27 11.25 1.05
C ALA A 89 12.61 11.30 -0.34
N LYS A 90 11.52 10.55 -0.56
CA LYS A 90 10.73 10.56 -1.80
C LYS A 90 9.61 11.61 -1.80
N GLY A 91 9.56 12.48 -0.78
CA GLY A 91 8.66 13.64 -0.69
C GLY A 91 7.29 13.34 -0.09
N PHE A 92 7.13 12.22 0.62
CA PHE A 92 5.91 11.96 1.38
C PHE A 92 5.97 12.58 2.77
N ASP A 93 4.86 13.18 3.20
CA ASP A 93 4.70 13.70 4.56
C ASP A 93 4.39 12.55 5.53
N ILE A 94 5.44 11.97 6.11
CA ILE A 94 5.31 10.82 7.02
C ILE A 94 4.59 11.18 8.34
N SER A 95 4.45 12.47 8.68
CA SER A 95 3.72 12.88 9.88
C SER A 95 2.22 12.57 9.81
N LYS A 96 1.70 12.40 8.58
CA LYS A 96 0.31 12.01 8.32
C LYS A 96 0.10 10.50 8.33
N LEU A 97 1.16 9.71 8.48
CA LEU A 97 1.05 8.25 8.40
C LEU A 97 0.39 7.72 9.67
N ILE A 98 -0.66 6.93 9.47
CA ILE A 98 -1.37 6.24 10.55
C ILE A 98 -0.87 4.80 10.59
N LYS A 99 -0.29 4.37 11.71
CA LYS A 99 0.15 2.98 11.90
C LYS A 99 -1.07 2.12 12.26
N THR A 100 -1.49 1.26 11.32
CA THR A 100 -2.61 0.33 11.54
C THR A 100 -2.23 -0.75 12.54
N GLU A 101 -3.07 -0.98 13.54
CA GLU A 101 -2.92 -2.12 14.45
C GLU A 101 -3.22 -3.44 13.74
N GLN A 102 -2.36 -4.43 13.96
CA GLN A 102 -2.39 -5.73 13.29
C GLN A 102 -2.46 -6.84 14.35
N ASN A 103 -3.60 -6.90 15.04
CA ASN A 103 -3.82 -7.75 16.21
C ASN A 103 -4.79 -8.92 15.95
N TYR A 104 -5.30 -9.06 14.72
CA TYR A 104 -6.21 -10.15 14.40
C TYR A 104 -5.45 -11.48 14.25
N PRO A 105 -5.91 -12.58 14.88
CA PRO A 105 -5.32 -13.89 14.66
C PRO A 105 -5.46 -14.29 13.19
N GLN A 106 -4.37 -14.79 12.60
CA GLN A 106 -4.34 -15.26 11.21
C GLN A 106 -5.14 -16.54 11.03
#